data_AF-A0A926VMH3-F1
#
_entry.id   AF-A0A926VMH3-F1
#
_cell.length_a   1.000
_cell.length_b   1.000
_cell.length_c   1.000
_cell.angle_alpha   90.00
_cell.angle_beta   90.00
_cell.angle_gamma   90.00
#
_symmetry.space_group_name_H-M   'P 1'
#
loop_
_entity.id
_entity.type
_entity.pdbx_description
1 polymer ?
#
loop_
_entity_poly.entity_id
_entity_poly.type
_entity_poly.pdbx_seq_one_letter_code
_entity_poly.pdbx_strand_id
1 'polypeptide(L)'
;MLTSSIVAGGLVGLAISFRNLPDVRIMGTYSPSETTHIYDIKGKLLASIHGEANREVVPLDKISPELKRAVMAIEDSHFYLHHGINPSSVGRAIKANWEKGGVVEGGSTLTMQLVKNIFLNHKRAFSRKVAEAVMAIRLEQILTKDKILELYLNQVYWGHNNYGIETASESYFGKSAADLNLAEGAMLAGLIQAPEEYSPFLNYKKAKARQAQVLGRMRELNWITAEEEAAAKKQVLKLGKPTSFQKSLLPYVTDAVTQELIQRFGRSTVEKGGMRVQTTIDLNFQRMAEEFIGREHARLQRRGLWGTELALAAVDPRTHFVKAMVGGSDYSKSQFNRATQARRQPGSAFKPFVYYAAFATGKYSPESTVYDTPVRYRDGSRGYAPRNYDNTFGGAMSIRAALQVSRNVPAVKMGRAVGLDKVIEVCRTLGIKSPMEPVISLPLGAIGLSPMEMASAYATFASTGWQSDTTFIVQVTDSSGNVLLDNTPKPKLVLDPWAAASITSAMQSVINSGTGKLAQIGRPAAGKTGTTSSEKDVWFVGFVPQLSVAIWIGRDDNRRLASGVTGGHYAAPIWRNFMLKAMNGVSVEYFPSASKFKRPRP
;
A
#
# COMPACT_ATOMS: atom_id res chain seq x y z
N MET A 1 -19.81 -48.43 45.40
CA MET A 1 -20.27 -47.03 45.55
C MET A 1 -19.22 -46.02 45.12
N LEU A 2 -17.95 -46.12 45.57
CA LEU A 2 -16.87 -45.23 45.11
C LEU A 2 -16.64 -45.28 43.59
N THR A 3 -16.64 -46.47 43.00
CA THR A 3 -16.46 -46.65 41.54
C THR A 3 -17.59 -46.05 40.71
N SER A 4 -18.84 -46.26 41.13
CA SER A 4 -20.02 -45.70 40.46
C SER A 4 -20.09 -44.17 40.58
N SER A 5 -19.69 -43.60 41.72
CA SER A 5 -19.60 -42.14 41.91
C SER A 5 -18.47 -41.51 41.10
N ILE A 6 -17.33 -42.20 40.93
CA ILE A 6 -16.22 -41.75 40.07
C ILE A 6 -16.65 -41.77 38.60
N VAL A 7 -17.36 -42.81 38.16
CA VAL A 7 -17.88 -42.92 36.78
C VAL A 7 -18.95 -41.86 36.52
N ALA A 8 -19.92 -41.68 37.42
CA ALA A 8 -20.96 -40.68 37.29
C ALA A 8 -20.40 -39.24 37.34
N GLY A 9 -19.49 -38.95 38.28
CA GLY A 9 -18.78 -37.67 38.35
C GLY A 9 -17.91 -37.40 37.12
N GLY A 10 -17.25 -38.44 36.58
CA GLY A 10 -16.48 -38.37 35.35
C GLY A 10 -17.37 -38.09 34.12
N LEU A 11 -18.52 -38.74 34.01
CA LEU A 11 -19.49 -38.53 32.92
C LEU A 11 -20.16 -37.16 32.99
N VAL A 12 -20.52 -36.67 34.19
CA VAL A 12 -21.04 -35.31 34.39
C VAL A 12 -19.98 -34.26 34.09
N GLY A 13 -18.73 -34.50 34.53
CA GLY A 13 -17.59 -33.64 34.19
C GLY A 13 -17.31 -33.59 32.69
N LEU A 14 -17.39 -34.73 31.99
CA LEU A 14 -17.33 -34.83 30.54
C LEU A 14 -18.47 -34.07 29.87
N ALA A 15 -19.72 -34.29 30.30
CA ALA A 15 -20.91 -33.62 29.76
C ALA A 15 -20.86 -32.10 29.93
N ILE A 16 -20.37 -31.59 31.06
CA ILE A 16 -20.18 -30.16 31.30
C ILE A 16 -19.05 -29.61 30.41
N SER A 17 -17.96 -30.36 30.23
CA SER A 17 -16.86 -30.00 29.32
C SER A 17 -17.32 -29.86 27.85
N PHE A 18 -18.33 -30.65 27.45
CA PHE A 18 -18.90 -30.60 26.09
C PHE A 18 -19.83 -29.44 25.81
N ARG A 19 -20.38 -28.78 26.83
CA ARG A 19 -21.43 -27.77 26.65
C ARG A 19 -20.94 -26.47 26.01
N ASN A 20 -19.64 -26.18 26.12
CA ASN A 20 -19.01 -24.92 25.67
C ASN A 20 -17.88 -25.12 24.65
N LEU A 21 -17.81 -26.27 23.94
CA LEU A 21 -16.79 -26.47 22.91
C LEU A 21 -17.14 -25.70 21.62
N PRO A 22 -16.15 -25.08 20.96
CA PRO A 22 -16.33 -24.51 19.64
C PRO A 22 -16.85 -25.52 18.64
N ASP A 23 -17.67 -25.05 17.70
CA ASP A 23 -18.20 -25.88 16.63
C ASP A 23 -17.12 -26.14 15.57
N VAL A 24 -16.68 -27.40 15.43
CA VAL A 24 -15.66 -27.78 14.45
C VAL A 24 -16.17 -27.70 13.01
N ARG A 25 -17.50 -27.63 12.77
CA ARG A 25 -18.06 -27.54 11.41
C ARG A 25 -17.62 -26.28 10.68
N ILE A 26 -17.21 -25.23 11.40
CA ILE A 26 -16.62 -24.04 10.80
C ILE A 26 -15.33 -24.34 10.02
N MET A 27 -14.68 -25.47 10.29
CA MET A 27 -13.49 -25.91 9.56
C MET A 27 -13.76 -26.29 8.10
N GLY A 28 -15.02 -26.59 7.75
CA GLY A 28 -15.39 -26.84 6.35
C GLY A 28 -15.21 -25.61 5.45
N THR A 29 -15.25 -24.41 6.03
CA THR A 29 -15.06 -23.13 5.32
C THR A 29 -13.89 -22.32 5.90
N TYR A 30 -13.08 -22.92 6.78
CA TYR A 30 -11.96 -22.24 7.40
C TYR A 30 -10.84 -22.02 6.39
N SER A 31 -10.44 -20.75 6.22
CA SER A 31 -9.19 -20.39 5.57
C SER A 31 -8.24 -19.83 6.61
N PRO A 32 -6.99 -20.32 6.72
CA PRO A 32 -5.97 -19.71 7.54
C PRO A 32 -5.78 -18.23 7.17
N SER A 33 -5.43 -17.39 8.15
CA SER A 33 -5.02 -16.01 7.85
C SER A 33 -3.80 -16.01 6.92
N GLU A 34 -3.84 -15.21 5.87
CA GLU A 34 -2.78 -15.14 4.87
C GLU A 34 -2.18 -13.74 4.78
N THR A 35 -0.90 -13.69 4.46
CA THR A 35 -0.15 -12.46 4.21
C THR A 35 -0.67 -11.78 2.94
N THR A 36 -0.97 -10.49 3.05
CA THR A 36 -1.26 -9.62 1.91
C THR A 36 0.03 -9.18 1.25
N HIS A 37 0.08 -9.25 -0.07
CA HIS A 37 1.23 -8.88 -0.88
C HIS A 37 0.91 -7.69 -1.79
N ILE A 38 1.78 -6.68 -1.78
CA ILE A 38 1.68 -5.51 -2.65
C ILE A 38 2.75 -5.60 -3.73
N TYR A 39 2.34 -5.51 -5.00
CA TYR A 39 3.20 -5.61 -6.17
C TYR A 39 3.26 -4.30 -6.96
N ASP A 40 4.40 -4.04 -7.59
CA ASP A 40 4.54 -3.01 -8.61
C ASP A 40 3.79 -3.40 -9.89
N ILE A 41 3.55 -2.46 -10.80
CA ILE A 41 2.78 -2.67 -12.06
C ILE A 41 3.29 -3.82 -12.95
N LYS A 42 4.51 -4.32 -12.71
CA LYS A 42 5.15 -5.42 -13.45
C LYS A 42 5.17 -6.74 -12.66
N GLY A 43 4.49 -6.80 -11.51
CA GLY A 43 4.38 -7.99 -10.67
C GLY A 43 5.53 -8.17 -9.67
N LYS A 44 6.40 -7.17 -9.48
CA LYS A 44 7.47 -7.27 -8.47
C LYS A 44 6.96 -6.96 -7.08
N LEU A 45 7.23 -7.85 -6.12
CA LEU A 45 6.84 -7.65 -4.72
C LEU A 45 7.50 -6.40 -4.13
N LEU A 46 6.68 -5.51 -3.56
CA LEU A 46 7.07 -4.26 -2.91
C LEU A 46 7.05 -4.37 -1.39
N ALA A 47 6.00 -5.00 -0.84
CA ALA A 47 5.81 -5.19 0.59
C ALA A 47 4.87 -6.36 0.88
N SER A 48 5.05 -6.94 2.07
CA SER A 48 4.17 -7.95 2.65
C SER A 48 3.55 -7.38 3.92
N ILE A 49 2.24 -7.57 4.08
CA ILE A 49 1.46 -7.06 5.23
C ILE A 49 0.79 -8.24 5.90
N HIS A 50 1.06 -8.41 7.18
CA HIS A 50 0.41 -9.39 8.03
C HIS A 50 0.39 -8.91 9.48
N GLY A 51 -0.47 -9.52 10.29
CA GLY A 51 -0.46 -9.36 11.74
C GLY A 51 0.68 -10.15 12.38
N GLU A 52 0.37 -11.01 13.34
CA GLU A 52 1.37 -11.87 13.97
C GLU A 52 1.86 -13.00 13.05
N ALA A 53 0.99 -13.44 12.13
CA ALA A 53 1.22 -14.62 11.30
C ALA A 53 1.62 -14.26 9.87
N ASN A 54 2.91 -14.41 9.55
CA ASN A 54 3.36 -14.42 8.16
C ASN A 54 3.06 -15.79 7.55
N ARG A 55 2.09 -15.85 6.64
CA ARG A 55 1.61 -17.11 6.05
C ARG A 55 1.31 -16.98 4.57
N GLU A 56 1.82 -17.94 3.82
CA GLU A 56 1.36 -18.30 2.48
C GLU A 56 0.82 -19.73 2.53
N VAL A 57 -0.44 -19.88 2.09
CA VAL A 57 -1.13 -21.18 2.10
C VAL A 57 -0.86 -21.89 0.78
N VAL A 58 -0.37 -23.12 0.85
CA VAL A 58 -0.18 -23.98 -0.31
C VAL A 58 -0.94 -25.30 -0.16
N PRO A 59 -1.50 -25.85 -1.24
CA PRO A 59 -2.18 -27.14 -1.19
C PRO A 59 -1.19 -28.29 -0.93
N LEU A 60 -1.68 -29.41 -0.40
CA LEU A 60 -0.82 -30.52 0.07
C LEU A 60 0.08 -31.15 -1.01
N ASP A 61 -0.37 -31.11 -2.27
CA ASP A 61 0.36 -31.59 -3.44
C ASP A 61 1.55 -30.68 -3.81
N LYS A 62 1.53 -29.41 -3.39
CA LYS A 62 2.63 -28.45 -3.50
C LYS A 62 3.59 -28.48 -2.31
N ILE A 63 3.48 -29.49 -1.45
CA ILE A 63 4.39 -29.70 -0.32
C ILE A 63 5.22 -30.96 -0.57
N SER A 64 6.54 -30.85 -0.38
CA SER A 64 7.49 -31.96 -0.56
C SER A 64 7.06 -33.24 0.18
N PRO A 65 7.06 -34.41 -0.50
CA PRO A 65 6.85 -35.70 0.15
C PRO A 65 7.81 -35.97 1.30
N GLU A 66 9.05 -35.50 1.20
CA GLU A 66 10.07 -35.68 2.23
C GLU A 66 9.71 -34.99 3.53
N LEU A 67 9.24 -33.74 3.42
CA LEU A 67 8.78 -33.00 4.58
C LEU A 67 7.54 -33.65 5.19
N LYS A 68 6.54 -34.03 4.38
CA LYS A 68 5.31 -34.69 4.87
C LYS A 68 5.66 -35.94 5.68
N ARG A 69 6.56 -36.78 5.15
CA ARG A 69 7.08 -37.96 5.86
C ARG A 69 7.85 -37.59 7.13
N ALA A 70 8.74 -36.60 7.08
CA ALA A 70 9.52 -36.19 8.24
C ALA A 70 8.64 -35.68 9.40
N VAL A 71 7.64 -34.84 9.10
CA VAL A 71 6.69 -34.33 10.10
C VAL A 71 5.87 -35.46 10.70
N MET A 72 5.28 -36.34 9.87
CA MET A 72 4.54 -37.49 10.39
C MET A 72 5.43 -38.43 11.22
N ALA A 73 6.68 -38.66 10.82
CA ALA A 73 7.57 -39.59 11.54
C ALA A 73 7.82 -39.15 12.98
N ILE A 74 8.03 -37.84 13.19
CA ILE A 74 8.37 -37.28 14.50
C ILE A 74 7.15 -36.87 15.33
N GLU A 75 6.09 -36.38 14.70
CA GLU A 75 4.88 -35.90 15.41
C GLU A 75 3.81 -36.98 15.57
N ASP A 76 3.55 -37.81 14.55
CA ASP A 76 2.44 -38.78 14.56
C ASP A 76 2.59 -39.88 13.48
N SER A 77 3.42 -40.89 13.76
CA SER A 77 3.81 -41.89 12.76
C SER A 77 2.68 -42.82 12.31
N HIS A 78 1.53 -42.80 13.00
CA HIS A 78 0.35 -43.60 12.68
C HIS A 78 -0.82 -42.70 12.24
N PHE A 79 -0.55 -41.47 11.81
CA PHE A 79 -1.55 -40.45 11.51
C PHE A 79 -2.69 -40.97 10.63
N TYR A 80 -2.40 -41.70 9.56
CA TYR A 80 -3.42 -42.24 8.65
C TYR A 80 -4.21 -43.44 9.20
N LEU A 81 -3.80 -44.03 10.32
CA LEU A 81 -4.37 -45.27 10.86
C LEU A 81 -5.37 -45.04 12.00
N HIS A 82 -5.32 -43.89 12.67
CA HIS A 82 -6.19 -43.59 13.81
C HIS A 82 -7.28 -42.58 13.46
N HIS A 83 -8.30 -42.42 14.32
CA HIS A 83 -9.43 -41.50 14.12
C HIS A 83 -9.44 -40.42 15.20
N GLY A 84 -8.63 -39.37 15.03
CA GLY A 84 -8.54 -38.20 15.92
C GLY A 84 -7.57 -38.38 17.09
N ILE A 85 -7.67 -39.49 17.81
CA ILE A 85 -6.76 -39.86 18.90
C ILE A 85 -6.05 -41.17 18.59
N ASN A 86 -4.83 -41.35 19.10
CA ASN A 86 -4.08 -42.60 19.01
C ASN A 86 -4.01 -43.28 20.38
N PRO A 87 -4.85 -44.31 20.65
CA PRO A 87 -4.91 -44.97 21.96
C PRO A 87 -3.57 -45.59 22.38
N SER A 88 -2.79 -46.11 21.42
CA SER A 88 -1.49 -46.72 21.69
C SER A 88 -0.44 -45.69 22.14
N SER A 89 -0.46 -44.49 21.54
CA SER A 89 0.39 -43.36 21.92
C SER A 89 0.02 -42.80 23.29
N VAL A 90 -1.29 -42.70 23.58
CA VAL A 90 -1.80 -42.23 24.88
C VAL A 90 -1.42 -43.21 25.99
N GLY A 91 -1.60 -44.51 25.76
CA GLY A 91 -1.23 -45.57 26.72
C GLY A 91 0.27 -45.61 27.01
N ARG A 92 1.13 -45.52 25.98
CA ARG A 92 2.59 -45.42 26.15
C ARG A 92 2.99 -44.18 26.94
N ALA A 93 2.44 -43.02 26.58
CA ALA A 93 2.76 -41.78 27.26
C ALA A 93 2.36 -41.81 28.75
N ILE A 94 1.21 -42.41 29.09
CA ILE A 94 0.80 -42.59 30.49
C ILE A 94 1.81 -43.47 31.24
N LYS A 95 2.20 -44.61 30.66
CA LYS A 95 3.19 -45.52 31.28
C LYS A 95 4.55 -44.84 31.47
N ALA A 96 5.08 -44.20 30.42
CA ALA A 96 6.37 -43.53 30.46
C ALA A 96 6.40 -42.33 31.44
N ASN A 97 5.29 -41.59 31.53
CA ASN A 97 5.17 -40.46 32.47
C ASN A 97 5.04 -40.92 33.92
N TRP A 98 4.39 -42.07 34.16
CA TRP A 98 4.33 -42.69 35.49
C TRP A 98 5.73 -43.12 35.94
N GLU A 99 6.47 -43.83 35.07
CA GLU A 99 7.80 -44.36 35.39
C GLU A 99 8.85 -43.26 35.65
N LYS A 100 8.71 -42.09 35.03
CA LYS A 100 9.70 -41.00 35.10
C LYS A 100 9.28 -39.79 35.93
N GLY A 101 8.12 -39.82 36.59
CA GLY A 101 7.67 -38.77 37.51
C GLY A 101 7.40 -37.40 36.86
N GLY A 102 7.23 -37.34 35.54
CA GLY A 102 7.07 -36.11 34.76
C GLY A 102 6.60 -36.38 33.33
N VAL A 103 6.27 -35.33 32.57
CA VAL A 103 5.85 -35.46 31.15
C VAL A 103 7.09 -35.65 30.28
N VAL A 104 7.31 -36.86 29.78
CA VAL A 104 8.50 -37.25 28.99
C VAL A 104 8.17 -37.56 27.54
N GLU A 105 6.97 -38.07 27.24
CA GLU A 105 6.50 -38.32 25.86
C GLU A 105 5.16 -37.63 25.57
N GLY A 106 5.06 -37.04 24.37
CA GLY A 106 3.84 -36.37 23.90
C GLY A 106 2.89 -37.34 23.21
N GLY A 107 1.81 -37.75 23.89
CA GLY A 107 0.75 -38.58 23.28
C GLY A 107 -0.27 -37.83 22.41
N SER A 108 0.05 -36.63 21.92
CA SER A 108 -0.88 -35.80 21.13
C SER A 108 -0.75 -36.08 19.63
N THR A 109 -1.86 -36.31 18.93
CA THR A 109 -1.89 -36.51 17.47
C THR A 109 -1.77 -35.19 16.72
N LEU A 110 -1.45 -35.25 15.42
CA LEU A 110 -1.44 -34.05 14.54
C LEU A 110 -2.78 -33.31 14.58
N THR A 111 -3.89 -34.04 14.56
CA THR A 111 -5.25 -33.47 14.64
C THR A 111 -5.49 -32.75 15.97
N MET A 112 -5.05 -33.32 17.09
CA MET A 112 -5.14 -32.65 18.40
C MET A 112 -4.30 -31.36 18.43
N GLN A 113 -3.11 -31.38 17.84
CA GLN A 113 -2.27 -30.20 17.74
C GLN A 113 -2.90 -29.11 16.85
N LEU A 114 -3.52 -29.49 15.73
CA LEU A 114 -4.25 -28.56 14.86
C LEU A 114 -5.40 -27.89 15.62
N VAL A 115 -6.21 -28.68 16.33
CA VAL A 115 -7.31 -28.18 17.17
C VAL A 115 -6.80 -27.22 18.23
N LYS A 116 -5.71 -27.58 18.92
CA LYS A 116 -5.08 -26.72 19.93
C LYS A 116 -4.69 -25.36 19.33
N ASN A 117 -4.11 -25.35 18.13
CA ASN A 117 -3.61 -24.15 17.48
C ASN A 117 -4.71 -23.25 16.92
N ILE A 118 -5.90 -23.78 16.62
CA ILE A 118 -7.01 -23.03 16.00
C ILE A 118 -8.07 -22.58 17.04
N PHE A 119 -8.47 -23.48 17.94
CA PHE A 119 -9.70 -23.30 18.74
C PHE A 119 -9.49 -22.94 20.20
N LEU A 120 -8.34 -23.28 20.79
CA LEU A 120 -8.20 -23.31 22.24
C LEU A 120 -7.20 -22.27 22.73
N ASN A 121 -7.73 -21.20 23.33
CA ASN A 121 -6.95 -20.24 24.11
C ASN A 121 -6.40 -20.88 25.40
N HIS A 122 -5.27 -20.37 25.89
CA HIS A 122 -4.41 -20.91 26.96
C HIS A 122 -5.01 -21.03 28.40
N LYS A 123 -6.30 -21.32 28.61
CA LYS A 123 -6.88 -21.48 29.97
C LYS A 123 -7.05 -22.96 30.40
N ARG A 124 -6.52 -23.27 31.59
CA ARG A 124 -6.50 -24.54 32.40
C ARG A 124 -6.23 -25.86 31.63
N ALA A 125 -5.08 -26.47 31.92
CA ALA A 125 -4.45 -27.54 31.12
C ALA A 125 -5.16 -28.91 31.06
N PHE A 126 -5.84 -29.35 32.12
CA PHE A 126 -6.37 -30.73 32.19
C PHE A 126 -7.72 -30.89 31.45
N SER A 127 -8.66 -29.95 31.63
CA SER A 127 -9.91 -29.91 30.84
C SER A 127 -9.64 -29.63 29.36
N ARG A 128 -8.57 -28.88 29.05
CA ARG A 128 -8.17 -28.56 27.69
C ARG A 128 -7.78 -29.79 26.88
N LYS A 129 -7.00 -30.73 27.44
CA LYS A 129 -6.53 -31.89 26.67
C LYS A 129 -7.63 -32.88 26.30
N VAL A 130 -8.66 -32.98 27.15
CA VAL A 130 -9.90 -33.73 26.83
C VAL A 130 -10.71 -33.01 25.75
N ALA A 131 -10.79 -31.68 25.81
CA ALA A 131 -11.41 -30.87 24.75
C ALA A 131 -10.69 -31.02 23.40
N GLU A 132 -9.35 -30.99 23.38
CA GLU A 132 -8.52 -31.25 22.19
C GLU A 132 -8.84 -32.62 21.58
N ALA A 133 -8.86 -33.68 22.40
CA ALA A 133 -9.15 -35.04 21.96
C ALA A 133 -10.53 -35.18 21.32
N VAL A 134 -11.57 -34.61 21.95
CA VAL A 134 -12.94 -34.75 21.44
C VAL A 134 -13.16 -33.91 20.18
N MET A 135 -12.63 -32.69 20.14
CA MET A 135 -12.69 -31.88 18.93
C MET A 135 -11.87 -32.51 17.80
N ALA A 136 -10.74 -33.18 18.09
CA ALA A 136 -9.99 -33.92 17.08
C ALA A 136 -10.83 -35.05 16.47
N ILE A 137 -11.51 -35.85 17.29
CA ILE A 137 -12.43 -36.91 16.80
C ILE A 137 -13.52 -36.30 15.92
N ARG A 138 -14.16 -35.20 16.35
CA ARG A 138 -15.21 -34.53 15.56
C ARG A 138 -14.66 -33.94 14.26
N LEU A 139 -13.43 -33.43 14.27
CA LEU A 139 -12.79 -32.84 13.08
C LEU A 139 -12.51 -33.90 12.02
N GLU A 140 -12.07 -35.10 12.40
CA GLU A 140 -11.82 -36.19 11.44
C GLU A 140 -13.10 -36.83 10.89
N GLN A 141 -14.26 -36.55 11.48
CA GLN A 141 -15.55 -36.96 10.91
C GLN A 141 -16.00 -36.06 9.75
N ILE A 142 -15.45 -34.85 9.66
CA ILE A 142 -15.85 -33.85 8.66
C ILE A 142 -14.75 -33.52 7.65
N LEU A 143 -13.48 -33.79 7.97
CA LEU A 143 -12.34 -33.56 7.08
C LEU A 143 -11.56 -34.85 6.83
N THR A 144 -11.02 -34.98 5.61
CA THR A 144 -10.11 -36.07 5.26
C THR A 144 -8.75 -35.89 5.92
N LYS A 145 -7.99 -36.98 6.06
CA LYS A 145 -6.61 -36.95 6.61
C LYS A 145 -5.69 -36.01 5.85
N ASP A 146 -5.78 -36.02 4.52
CA ASP A 146 -4.99 -35.12 3.69
C ASP A 146 -5.33 -33.65 3.97
N LYS A 147 -6.62 -33.32 4.08
CA LYS A 147 -7.03 -31.94 4.40
C LYS A 147 -6.55 -31.52 5.79
N ILE A 148 -6.55 -32.42 6.77
CA ILE A 148 -6.03 -32.15 8.11
C ILE A 148 -4.52 -31.92 8.07
N LEU A 149 -3.77 -32.74 7.34
CA LEU A 149 -2.33 -32.57 7.19
C LEU A 149 -2.00 -31.25 6.47
N GLU A 150 -2.75 -30.92 5.42
CA GLU A 150 -2.63 -29.63 4.72
C GLU A 150 -2.85 -28.45 5.66
N LEU A 151 -3.96 -28.46 6.41
CA LEU A 151 -4.27 -27.41 7.38
C LEU A 151 -3.22 -27.33 8.47
N TYR A 152 -2.73 -28.47 8.97
CA TYR A 152 -1.67 -28.51 9.98
C TYR A 152 -0.38 -27.85 9.49
N LEU A 153 0.12 -28.28 8.32
CA LEU A 153 1.37 -27.76 7.76
C LEU A 153 1.30 -26.28 7.42
N ASN A 154 0.11 -25.79 7.03
CA ASN A 154 -0.14 -24.37 6.80
C ASN A 154 -0.43 -23.57 8.09
N GLN A 155 -0.88 -24.21 9.17
CA GLN A 155 -1.24 -23.51 10.41
C GLN A 155 -0.10 -23.42 11.42
N VAL A 156 0.73 -24.45 11.53
CA VAL A 156 1.73 -24.59 12.58
C VAL A 156 2.77 -23.45 12.56
N TYR A 157 3.23 -23.07 13.75
CA TYR A 157 4.27 -22.07 13.93
C TYR A 157 5.65 -22.71 13.71
N TRP A 158 6.41 -22.20 12.74
CA TRP A 158 7.74 -22.70 12.37
C TRP A 158 8.89 -21.86 12.93
N GLY A 159 8.59 -20.82 13.73
CA GLY A 159 9.58 -19.91 14.30
C GLY A 159 9.76 -18.63 13.47
N HIS A 160 10.27 -17.57 14.10
CA HIS A 160 10.55 -16.28 13.43
C HIS A 160 9.33 -15.68 12.73
N ASN A 161 8.15 -15.76 13.36
CA ASN A 161 6.86 -15.31 12.79
C ASN A 161 6.39 -16.05 11.51
N ASN A 162 7.04 -17.15 11.13
CA ASN A 162 6.59 -17.98 10.02
C ASN A 162 5.47 -18.92 10.50
N TYR A 163 4.28 -18.75 9.93
CA TYR A 163 3.15 -19.65 10.12
C TYR A 163 2.84 -20.29 8.78
N GLY A 164 2.87 -21.61 8.71
CA GLY A 164 2.73 -22.31 7.44
C GLY A 164 4.06 -22.59 6.73
N ILE A 165 4.06 -23.70 6.01
CA ILE A 165 5.29 -24.30 5.51
C ILE A 165 5.93 -23.55 4.35
N GLU A 166 5.15 -22.94 3.46
CA GLU A 166 5.72 -22.23 2.30
C GLU A 166 6.60 -21.07 2.78
N THR A 167 6.05 -20.23 3.65
CA THR A 167 6.78 -19.11 4.26
C THR A 167 7.99 -19.58 5.06
N ALA A 168 7.87 -20.70 5.79
CA ALA A 168 9.00 -21.27 6.51
C ALA A 168 10.10 -21.76 5.56
N SER A 169 9.75 -22.45 4.48
CA SER A 169 10.69 -22.93 3.47
C SER A 169 11.44 -21.77 2.79
N GLU A 170 10.73 -20.72 2.40
CA GLU A 170 11.33 -19.52 1.82
C GLU A 170 12.25 -18.80 2.82
N SER A 171 11.81 -18.66 4.07
CA SER A 171 12.61 -18.03 5.13
C SER A 171 13.89 -18.82 5.41
N TYR A 172 13.78 -20.13 5.65
CA TYR A 172 14.90 -20.97 6.08
C TYR A 172 15.83 -21.41 4.96
N PHE A 173 15.35 -21.54 3.72
CA PHE A 173 16.16 -22.08 2.61
C PHE A 173 16.05 -21.28 1.30
N GLY A 174 15.16 -20.30 1.21
CA GLY A 174 14.95 -19.52 -0.02
C GLY A 174 14.37 -20.36 -1.17
N LYS A 175 13.54 -21.35 -0.85
CA LYS A 175 12.94 -22.31 -1.79
C LYS A 175 11.45 -22.49 -1.50
N SER A 176 10.70 -22.90 -2.51
CA SER A 176 9.32 -23.36 -2.32
C SER A 176 9.29 -24.64 -1.47
N ALA A 177 8.21 -24.85 -0.71
CA ALA A 177 8.04 -26.06 0.10
C ALA A 177 7.96 -27.34 -0.76
N ALA A 178 7.62 -27.21 -2.04
CA ALA A 178 7.64 -28.31 -3.01
C ALA A 178 9.06 -28.87 -3.24
N ASP A 179 10.08 -28.00 -3.16
CA ASP A 179 11.46 -28.30 -3.56
C ASP A 179 12.36 -28.74 -2.40
N LEU A 180 11.79 -28.92 -1.21
CA LEU A 180 12.53 -29.35 -0.02
C LEU A 180 13.01 -30.80 -0.18
N ASN A 181 14.31 -31.02 -0.01
CA ASN A 181 14.87 -32.38 0.06
C ASN A 181 14.73 -33.00 1.46
N LEU A 182 15.15 -34.26 1.60
CA LEU A 182 15.08 -35.01 2.86
C LEU A 182 15.79 -34.31 4.03
N ALA A 183 16.98 -33.75 3.82
CA ALA A 183 17.69 -33.05 4.88
C ALA A 183 16.95 -31.77 5.31
N GLU A 184 16.49 -30.97 4.36
CA GLU A 184 15.76 -29.73 4.61
C GLU A 184 14.40 -30.00 5.28
N GLY A 185 13.66 -31.01 4.80
CA GLY A 185 12.40 -31.46 5.37
C GLY A 185 12.55 -31.96 6.81
N ALA A 186 13.56 -32.79 7.08
CA ALA A 186 13.85 -33.25 8.43
C ALA A 186 14.30 -32.11 9.38
N MET A 187 14.96 -31.08 8.85
CA MET A 187 15.34 -29.91 9.63
C MET A 187 14.09 -29.15 10.08
N LEU A 188 13.17 -28.83 9.14
CA LEU A 188 11.94 -28.11 9.46
C LEU A 188 11.03 -28.91 10.40
N ALA A 189 10.85 -30.22 10.14
CA ALA A 189 10.06 -31.08 11.02
C ALA A 189 10.60 -31.07 12.46
N GLY A 190 11.92 -30.97 12.63
CA GLY A 190 12.56 -30.86 13.95
C GLY A 190 12.21 -29.57 14.71
N LEU A 191 11.81 -28.51 14.01
CA LEU A 191 11.48 -27.20 14.60
C LEU A 191 10.15 -27.23 15.34
N ILE A 192 9.16 -27.98 14.86
CA ILE A 192 7.76 -27.93 15.32
C ILE A 192 7.62 -28.00 16.85
N GLN A 193 8.42 -28.85 17.51
CA GLN A 193 8.36 -29.04 18.96
C GLN A 193 8.72 -27.77 19.75
N ALA A 194 9.76 -27.06 19.32
CA ALA A 194 10.25 -25.85 19.97
C ALA A 194 10.93 -24.94 18.92
N PRO A 195 10.14 -24.20 18.11
CA PRO A 195 10.64 -23.59 16.89
C PRO A 195 11.75 -22.55 17.10
N GLU A 196 11.66 -21.78 18.19
CA GLU A 196 12.70 -20.82 18.55
C GLU A 196 13.96 -21.50 19.09
N GLU A 197 13.80 -22.53 19.92
CA GLU A 197 14.93 -23.23 20.55
C GLU A 197 15.76 -24.04 19.55
N TYR A 198 15.09 -24.64 18.56
CA TYR A 198 15.72 -25.45 17.52
C TYR A 198 16.01 -24.67 16.23
N SER A 199 15.82 -23.34 16.23
CA SER A 199 16.06 -22.54 15.03
C SER A 199 17.54 -22.60 14.59
N PRO A 200 17.82 -22.98 13.32
CA PRO A 200 19.18 -22.97 12.78
C PRO A 200 19.78 -21.57 12.66
N PHE A 201 18.97 -20.51 12.71
CA PHE A 201 19.45 -19.12 12.75
C PHE A 201 20.08 -18.75 14.10
N LEU A 202 19.66 -19.41 15.18
CA LEU A 202 20.15 -19.14 16.53
C LEU A 202 21.24 -20.13 16.95
N ASN A 203 21.01 -21.43 16.75
CA ASN A 203 21.99 -22.46 17.09
C ASN A 203 21.96 -23.61 16.10
N TYR A 204 22.79 -23.52 15.07
CA TYR A 204 22.87 -24.51 14.01
C TYR A 204 23.26 -25.92 14.51
N LYS A 205 24.17 -26.02 15.49
CA LYS A 205 24.61 -27.33 16.02
C LYS A 205 23.45 -28.05 16.72
N LYS A 206 22.67 -27.32 17.52
CA LYS A 206 21.49 -27.85 18.20
C LYS A 206 20.39 -28.24 17.21
N ALA A 207 20.16 -27.39 16.19
CA ALA A 207 19.23 -27.69 15.10
C ALA A 207 19.63 -28.96 14.33
N LYS A 208 20.92 -29.14 14.00
CA LYS A 208 21.43 -30.36 13.36
C LYS A 208 21.28 -31.62 14.22
N ALA A 209 21.47 -31.50 15.54
CA ALA A 209 21.22 -32.61 16.45
C ALA A 209 19.74 -33.02 16.46
N ARG A 210 18.83 -32.03 16.45
CA ARG A 210 17.38 -32.28 16.36
C ARG A 210 16.99 -32.87 15.01
N GLN A 211 17.52 -32.36 13.90
CA GLN A 211 17.35 -32.94 12.56
C GLN A 211 17.78 -34.42 12.52
N ALA A 212 18.92 -34.75 13.14
CA ALA A 212 19.42 -36.12 13.18
C ALA A 212 18.48 -37.08 13.94
N GLN A 213 17.76 -36.60 14.95
CA GLN A 213 16.72 -37.37 15.64
C GLN A 213 15.53 -37.65 14.73
N VAL A 214 15.09 -36.66 13.93
CA VAL A 214 14.01 -36.84 12.96
C VAL A 214 14.40 -37.89 11.91
N LEU A 215 15.59 -37.77 11.33
CA LEU A 215 16.10 -38.75 10.35
C LEU A 215 16.23 -40.15 10.96
N GLY A 216 16.75 -40.27 12.18
CA GLY A 216 16.84 -41.54 12.89
C GLY A 216 15.46 -42.17 13.09
N ARG A 217 14.47 -41.35 13.45
CA ARG A 217 13.07 -41.79 13.60
C ARG A 217 12.47 -42.26 12.28
N MET A 218 12.75 -41.58 11.16
CA MET A 218 12.32 -42.02 9.83
C MET A 218 12.94 -43.36 9.44
N ARG A 219 14.21 -43.60 9.77
CA ARG A 219 14.86 -44.90 9.56
C ARG A 219 14.25 -46.00 10.42
N GLU A 220 13.98 -45.75 11.70
CA GLU A 220 13.33 -46.72 12.60
C GLU A 220 11.96 -47.19 12.09
N LEU A 221 11.24 -46.31 11.40
CA LEU A 221 9.95 -46.60 10.77
C LEU A 221 10.09 -47.26 9.38
N ASN A 222 11.32 -47.48 8.91
CA ASN A 222 11.66 -47.95 7.56
C ASN A 222 11.14 -47.03 6.44
N TRP A 223 11.07 -45.72 6.68
CA TRP A 223 10.63 -44.74 5.68
C TRP A 223 11.78 -44.18 4.83
N ILE A 224 13.02 -44.37 5.31
CA ILE A 224 14.28 -44.08 4.61
C ILE A 224 15.31 -45.18 4.92
N THR A 225 16.33 -45.33 4.08
CA THR A 225 17.44 -46.26 4.30
C THR A 225 18.53 -45.68 5.21
N ALA A 226 19.46 -46.53 5.66
CA ALA A 226 20.61 -46.08 6.46
C ALA A 226 21.56 -45.17 5.64
N GLU A 227 21.68 -45.43 4.34
CA GLU A 227 22.47 -44.63 3.39
C GLU A 227 21.84 -43.24 3.20
N GLU A 228 20.51 -43.17 3.03
CA GLU A 228 19.77 -41.92 2.95
C GLU A 228 19.88 -41.10 4.23
N GLU A 229 19.75 -41.74 5.41
CA GLU A 229 19.96 -41.10 6.71
C GLU A 229 21.38 -40.50 6.80
N ALA A 230 22.41 -41.28 6.47
CA ALA A 230 23.79 -40.84 6.54
C ALA A 230 24.10 -39.71 5.56
N ALA A 231 23.55 -39.77 4.34
CA ALA A 231 23.70 -38.74 3.32
C ALA A 231 23.01 -37.43 3.76
N ALA A 232 21.76 -37.49 4.22
CA ALA A 232 21.00 -36.33 4.68
C ALA A 232 21.63 -35.65 5.91
N LYS A 233 22.22 -36.43 6.83
CA LYS A 233 22.98 -35.88 7.97
C LYS A 233 24.22 -35.10 7.52
N LYS A 234 24.94 -35.57 6.49
CA LYS A 234 26.16 -34.94 5.97
C LYS A 234 25.89 -33.74 5.06
N GLN A 235 24.67 -33.64 4.50
CA GLN A 235 24.32 -32.55 3.60
C GLN A 235 24.51 -31.17 4.27
N VAL A 236 25.20 -30.28 3.55
CA VAL A 236 25.37 -28.88 3.94
C VAL A 236 24.11 -28.10 3.57
N LEU A 237 23.45 -27.53 4.58
CA LEU A 237 22.23 -26.76 4.40
C LEU A 237 22.57 -25.29 4.15
N LYS A 238 22.09 -24.73 3.03
CA LYS A 238 22.21 -23.30 2.74
C LYS A 238 21.06 -22.56 3.39
N LEU A 239 21.34 -21.88 4.50
CA LEU A 239 20.32 -21.12 5.23
C LEU A 239 19.96 -19.81 4.51
N GLY A 240 18.68 -19.48 4.55
CA GLY A 240 18.10 -18.23 4.09
C GLY A 240 18.19 -17.12 5.15
N LYS A 241 17.15 -16.29 5.23
CA LYS A 241 17.03 -15.20 6.20
C LYS A 241 15.56 -14.99 6.59
N PRO A 242 15.27 -14.55 7.83
CA PRO A 242 13.91 -14.21 8.24
C PRO A 242 13.19 -13.26 7.26
N THR A 243 11.95 -13.58 6.89
CA THR A 243 11.15 -12.84 5.90
C THR A 243 10.02 -12.01 6.51
N SER A 244 9.67 -12.26 7.77
CA SER A 244 8.45 -11.77 8.42
C SER A 244 8.36 -10.26 8.61
N PHE A 245 9.46 -9.51 8.51
CA PHE A 245 9.42 -8.04 8.60
C PHE A 245 10.41 -7.38 7.65
N GLN A 246 10.37 -7.80 6.37
CA GLN A 246 11.15 -7.12 5.34
C GLN A 246 10.64 -5.69 5.15
N LYS A 247 11.57 -4.73 5.09
CA LYS A 247 11.25 -3.34 4.79
C LYS A 247 10.67 -3.24 3.39
N SER A 248 9.61 -2.44 3.26
CA SER A 248 9.04 -2.07 1.96
C SER A 248 10.13 -1.51 1.04
N LEU A 249 10.07 -1.91 -0.23
CA LEU A 249 10.94 -1.33 -1.26
C LEU A 249 10.57 0.11 -1.61
N LEU A 250 9.34 0.55 -1.32
CA LEU A 250 8.79 1.88 -1.61
C LEU A 250 7.86 2.34 -0.47
N PRO A 251 8.40 2.68 0.72
CA PRO A 251 7.59 2.86 1.94
C PRO A 251 6.46 3.89 1.81
N TYR A 252 6.71 5.07 1.22
CA TYR A 252 5.66 6.08 1.00
C TYR A 252 4.49 5.54 0.16
N VAL A 253 4.78 4.74 -0.87
CA VAL A 253 3.77 4.16 -1.76
C VAL A 253 3.01 3.05 -1.04
N THR A 254 3.73 2.11 -0.42
CA THR A 254 3.10 0.97 0.23
C THR A 254 2.25 1.40 1.42
N ASP A 255 2.65 2.44 2.15
CA ASP A 255 1.81 3.02 3.20
C ASP A 255 0.53 3.63 2.63
N ALA A 256 0.63 4.41 1.55
CA ALA A 256 -0.55 5.01 0.92
C ALA A 256 -1.53 3.95 0.40
N VAL A 257 -1.01 2.90 -0.26
CA VAL A 257 -1.80 1.74 -0.71
C VAL A 257 -2.44 1.03 0.50
N THR A 258 -1.67 0.79 1.57
CA THR A 258 -2.18 0.16 2.79
C THR A 258 -3.30 0.97 3.41
N GLN A 259 -3.16 2.29 3.50
CA GLN A 259 -4.22 3.16 4.03
C GLN A 259 -5.47 3.15 3.14
N GLU A 260 -5.31 3.15 1.81
CA GLU A 260 -6.45 3.02 0.88
C GLU A 260 -7.18 1.68 1.07
N LEU A 261 -6.44 0.59 1.23
CA LEU A 261 -7.02 -0.74 1.50
C LEU A 261 -7.72 -0.81 2.85
N ILE A 262 -7.11 -0.26 3.91
CA ILE A 262 -7.69 -0.23 5.26
C ILE A 262 -9.00 0.57 5.26
N GLN A 263 -9.05 1.70 4.57
CA GLN A 263 -10.26 2.51 4.46
C GLN A 263 -11.39 1.76 3.75
N ARG A 264 -11.07 0.92 2.77
CA ARG A 264 -12.07 0.16 1.98
C ARG A 264 -12.50 -1.16 2.62
N PHE A 265 -11.56 -1.93 3.16
CA PHE A 265 -11.78 -3.32 3.60
C PHE A 265 -11.62 -3.53 5.11
N GLY A 266 -11.11 -2.54 5.84
CA GLY A 266 -10.78 -2.65 7.25
C GLY A 266 -9.42 -3.31 7.52
N ARG A 267 -8.78 -2.92 8.62
CA ARG A 267 -7.41 -3.38 8.98
C ARG A 267 -7.28 -4.90 9.07
N SER A 268 -8.24 -5.57 9.72
CA SER A 268 -8.19 -7.03 9.89
C SER A 268 -8.16 -7.77 8.55
N THR A 269 -8.93 -7.33 7.58
CA THR A 269 -8.99 -7.94 6.24
C THR A 269 -7.67 -7.73 5.49
N VAL A 270 -7.06 -6.55 5.60
CA VAL A 270 -5.76 -6.26 4.97
C VAL A 270 -4.64 -7.08 5.59
N GLU A 271 -4.64 -7.28 6.92
CA GLU A 271 -3.57 -8.00 7.63
C GLU A 271 -3.74 -9.53 7.63
N LYS A 272 -4.93 -10.05 7.31
CA LYS A 272 -5.23 -11.49 7.44
C LYS A 272 -5.91 -12.11 6.22
N GLY A 273 -6.35 -11.31 5.26
CA GLY A 273 -7.18 -11.75 4.14
C GLY A 273 -6.41 -12.24 2.91
N GLY A 274 -5.07 -12.27 2.95
CA GLY A 274 -4.28 -12.85 1.86
C GLY A 274 -4.35 -12.09 0.53
N MET A 275 -4.59 -10.78 0.55
CA MET A 275 -4.84 -10.03 -0.69
C MET A 275 -3.60 -10.03 -1.60
N ARG A 276 -3.81 -10.09 -2.91
CA ARG A 276 -2.78 -9.81 -3.93
C ARG A 276 -3.10 -8.47 -4.58
N VAL A 277 -2.30 -7.45 -4.24
CA VAL A 277 -2.57 -6.05 -4.57
C VAL A 277 -1.63 -5.61 -5.69
N GLN A 278 -2.20 -5.37 -6.86
CA GLN A 278 -1.48 -4.87 -8.02
C GLN A 278 -1.53 -3.34 -8.04
N THR A 279 -0.38 -2.67 -7.86
CA THR A 279 -0.32 -1.20 -7.88
C THR A 279 -0.15 -0.62 -9.29
N THR A 280 -0.38 0.68 -9.44
CA THR A 280 -0.17 1.46 -10.67
C THR A 280 1.30 1.88 -10.88
N ILE A 281 2.14 1.63 -9.87
CA ILE A 281 3.48 2.18 -9.72
C ILE A 281 4.51 1.25 -10.36
N ASP A 282 5.37 1.82 -11.19
CA ASP A 282 6.58 1.12 -11.66
C ASP A 282 7.72 1.38 -10.67
N LEU A 283 8.34 0.31 -10.16
CA LEU A 283 9.39 0.42 -9.15
C LEU A 283 10.55 1.32 -9.58
N ASN A 284 11.00 1.17 -10.83
CA ASN A 284 12.17 1.91 -11.33
C ASN A 284 11.83 3.38 -11.54
N PHE A 285 10.64 3.68 -12.06
CA PHE A 285 10.17 5.04 -12.23
C PHE A 285 9.99 5.76 -10.88
N GLN A 286 9.42 5.07 -9.88
CA GLN A 286 9.28 5.61 -8.54
C GLN A 286 10.64 5.86 -7.87
N ARG A 287 11.58 4.92 -7.96
CA ARG A 287 12.96 5.12 -7.43
C ARG A 287 13.66 6.30 -8.10
N MET A 288 13.52 6.44 -9.41
CA MET A 288 14.04 7.61 -10.13
C MET A 288 13.46 8.91 -9.57
N ALA A 289 12.16 8.94 -9.26
CA ALA A 289 11.51 10.09 -8.65
C ALA A 289 12.03 10.38 -7.23
N GLU A 290 12.16 9.36 -6.37
CA GLU A 290 12.68 9.49 -5.00
C GLU A 290 14.12 10.02 -4.99
N GLU A 291 15.00 9.42 -5.80
CA GLU A 291 16.38 9.87 -5.93
C GLU A 291 16.47 11.30 -6.49
N PHE A 292 15.62 11.62 -7.47
CA PHE A 292 15.57 12.96 -8.04
C PHE A 292 15.19 14.00 -6.97
N ILE A 293 14.14 13.73 -6.19
CA ILE A 293 13.69 14.61 -5.12
C ILE A 293 14.74 14.71 -4.00
N GLY A 294 15.39 13.62 -3.62
CA GLY A 294 16.50 13.65 -2.66
C GLY A 294 17.64 14.57 -3.11
N ARG A 295 18.03 14.50 -4.39
CA ARG A 295 19.08 15.38 -4.96
C ARG A 295 18.66 16.85 -5.03
N GLU A 296 17.44 17.14 -5.48
CA GLU A 296 16.94 18.53 -5.55
C GLU A 296 16.71 19.12 -4.16
N HIS A 297 16.24 18.33 -3.20
CA HIS A 297 16.16 18.73 -1.79
C HIS A 297 17.54 19.14 -1.25
N ALA A 298 18.56 18.28 -1.41
CA ALA A 298 19.93 18.61 -1.00
C ALA A 298 20.48 19.86 -1.70
N ARG A 299 20.10 20.10 -2.97
CA ARG A 299 20.45 21.33 -3.69
C ARG A 299 19.79 22.57 -3.09
N LEU A 300 18.51 22.49 -2.70
CA LEU A 300 17.83 23.60 -2.02
C LEU A 300 18.51 23.91 -0.67
N GLN A 301 18.87 22.89 0.11
CA GLN A 301 19.60 23.07 1.38
C GLN A 301 20.95 23.78 1.16
N ARG A 302 21.72 23.40 0.12
CA ARG A 302 23.00 24.08 -0.22
C ARG A 302 22.83 25.53 -0.68
N ARG A 303 21.65 25.92 -1.16
CA ARG A 303 21.32 27.31 -1.53
C ARG A 303 20.86 28.14 -0.32
N GLY A 304 20.96 27.62 0.90
CA GLY A 304 20.57 28.32 2.13
C GLY A 304 19.08 28.19 2.49
N LEU A 305 18.31 27.37 1.77
CA LEU A 305 16.91 27.10 2.10
C LEU A 305 16.81 25.95 3.10
N TRP A 306 17.38 26.15 4.28
CA TRP A 306 17.45 25.13 5.32
C TRP A 306 16.07 24.77 5.89
N GLY A 307 15.86 23.50 6.22
CA GLY A 307 14.59 23.02 6.81
C GLY A 307 13.39 23.08 5.87
N THR A 308 13.63 23.28 4.58
CA THR A 308 12.61 23.13 3.54
C THR A 308 12.36 21.67 3.21
N GLU A 309 11.14 21.37 2.81
CA GLU A 309 10.68 20.07 2.36
C GLU A 309 10.22 20.18 0.90
N LEU A 310 10.28 19.06 0.20
CA LEU A 310 9.96 18.94 -1.23
C LEU A 310 9.05 17.73 -1.43
N ALA A 311 7.94 17.92 -2.14
CA ALA A 311 7.01 16.85 -2.48
C ALA A 311 6.70 16.84 -3.98
N LEU A 312 6.44 15.64 -4.50
CA LEU A 312 6.10 15.40 -5.89
C LEU A 312 4.92 14.43 -5.99
N ALA A 313 3.97 14.74 -6.86
CA ALA A 313 2.93 13.80 -7.30
C ALA A 313 2.87 13.80 -8.82
N ALA A 314 2.81 12.62 -9.44
CA ALA A 314 2.73 12.44 -10.88
C ALA A 314 1.55 11.51 -11.24
N VAL A 315 0.67 11.97 -12.12
CA VAL A 315 -0.56 11.29 -12.53
C VAL A 315 -0.62 11.21 -14.05
N ASP A 316 -0.98 10.05 -14.60
CA ASP A 316 -1.22 9.87 -16.04
C ASP A 316 -2.59 10.46 -16.42
N PRO A 317 -2.67 11.49 -17.28
CA PRO A 317 -3.95 12.10 -17.69
C PRO A 317 -4.96 11.15 -18.36
N ARG A 318 -4.48 10.05 -18.95
CA ARG A 318 -5.31 9.13 -19.75
C ARG A 318 -6.06 8.14 -18.87
N THR A 319 -5.51 7.83 -17.70
CA THR A 319 -6.02 6.80 -16.79
C THR A 319 -6.30 7.31 -15.38
N HIS A 320 -5.78 8.48 -15.02
CA HIS A 320 -5.69 9.02 -13.66
C HIS A 320 -4.94 8.13 -12.67
N PHE A 321 -4.20 7.14 -13.17
CA PHE A 321 -3.31 6.35 -12.33
C PHE A 321 -2.15 7.18 -11.83
N VAL A 322 -1.83 7.02 -10.55
CA VAL A 322 -0.62 7.60 -9.97
C VAL A 322 0.58 6.87 -10.55
N LYS A 323 1.52 7.61 -11.14
CA LYS A 323 2.75 7.08 -11.72
C LYS A 323 3.93 7.19 -10.76
N ALA A 324 3.98 8.26 -9.97
CA ALA A 324 4.97 8.43 -8.92
C ALA A 324 4.44 9.35 -7.81
N MET A 325 4.94 9.15 -6.59
CA MET A 325 4.60 9.97 -5.43
C MET A 325 5.78 10.01 -4.45
N VAL A 326 6.28 11.21 -4.14
CA VAL A 326 7.36 11.40 -3.17
C VAL A 326 6.91 12.38 -2.10
N GLY A 327 6.79 11.88 -0.86
CA GLY A 327 6.29 12.64 0.30
C GLY A 327 7.34 13.42 1.08
N GLY A 328 8.62 13.21 0.78
CA GLY A 328 9.76 13.85 1.43
C GLY A 328 11.08 13.24 0.93
N SER A 329 12.21 13.84 1.31
CA SER A 329 13.54 13.41 0.84
C SER A 329 14.07 12.15 1.52
N ASP A 330 13.56 11.81 2.71
CA ASP A 330 13.97 10.64 3.46
C ASP A 330 12.83 10.12 4.34
N TYR A 331 12.28 8.96 3.98
CA TYR A 331 11.19 8.32 4.71
C TYR A 331 11.60 7.90 6.15
N SER A 332 12.87 7.54 6.36
CA SER A 332 13.35 7.11 7.67
C SER A 332 13.40 8.26 8.68
N LYS A 333 13.54 9.50 8.19
CA LYS A 333 13.50 10.71 9.01
C LYS A 333 12.08 11.24 9.21
N SER A 334 11.22 11.09 8.21
CA SER A 334 9.85 11.59 8.26
C SER A 334 8.94 10.68 7.46
N GLN A 335 7.96 10.05 8.13
CA GLN A 335 6.93 9.24 7.47
C GLN A 335 5.73 10.09 7.01
N PHE A 336 5.74 11.40 7.29
CA PHE A 336 4.67 12.31 6.89
C PHE A 336 4.67 12.49 5.37
N ASN A 337 3.65 11.96 4.70
CA ASN A 337 3.59 11.96 3.25
C ASN A 337 3.03 13.28 2.73
N ARG A 338 3.91 14.25 2.46
CA ARG A 338 3.50 15.59 2.03
C ARG A 338 2.82 15.63 0.67
N ALA A 339 2.97 14.59 -0.16
CA ALA A 339 2.29 14.52 -1.45
C ALA A 339 0.77 14.30 -1.31
N THR A 340 0.31 13.66 -0.22
CA THR A 340 -1.10 13.32 0.00
C THR A 340 -1.69 13.93 1.26
N GLN A 341 -0.88 14.14 2.31
CA GLN A 341 -1.35 14.56 3.64
C GLN A 341 -1.13 16.07 3.90
N ALA A 342 -0.11 16.68 3.28
CA ALA A 342 0.16 18.10 3.50
C ALA A 342 -0.80 18.96 2.69
N ARG A 343 -1.78 19.56 3.37
CA ARG A 343 -2.66 20.58 2.80
C ARG A 343 -1.98 21.93 2.88
N ARG A 344 -1.54 22.43 1.72
CA ARG A 344 -0.72 23.64 1.60
C ARG A 344 -1.34 24.61 0.62
N GLN A 345 -1.03 25.90 0.78
CA GLN A 345 -1.70 26.92 0.01
C GLN A 345 -1.16 26.92 -1.44
N PRO A 346 -1.95 26.57 -2.48
CA PRO A 346 -1.46 26.48 -3.87
C PRO A 346 -1.15 27.86 -4.46
N GLY A 347 -1.67 28.93 -3.85
CA GLY A 347 -1.52 30.30 -4.34
C GLY A 347 -2.04 30.44 -5.76
N SER A 348 -1.28 31.14 -6.60
CA SER A 348 -1.63 31.37 -8.01
C SER A 348 -1.79 30.10 -8.88
N ALA A 349 -1.39 28.91 -8.41
CA ALA A 349 -1.68 27.65 -9.09
C ALA A 349 -3.18 27.29 -9.06
N PHE A 350 -4.00 28.00 -8.28
CA PHE A 350 -5.46 27.82 -8.26
C PHE A 350 -6.18 28.57 -9.39
N LYS A 351 -5.58 29.61 -9.97
CA LYS A 351 -6.21 30.49 -10.98
C LYS A 351 -6.77 29.73 -12.20
N PRO A 352 -6.15 28.65 -12.71
CA PRO A 352 -6.71 27.91 -13.83
C PRO A 352 -8.12 27.38 -13.59
N PHE A 353 -8.48 26.99 -12.36
CA PHE A 353 -9.85 26.56 -12.05
C PHE A 353 -10.86 27.70 -12.21
N VAL A 354 -10.48 28.92 -11.81
CA VAL A 354 -11.31 30.12 -11.95
C VAL A 354 -11.54 30.48 -13.41
N TYR A 355 -10.46 30.48 -14.21
CA TYR A 355 -10.56 30.82 -15.62
C TYR A 355 -11.24 29.73 -16.44
N TYR A 356 -11.01 28.45 -16.11
CA TYR A 356 -11.78 27.35 -16.69
C TYR A 356 -13.28 27.54 -16.40
N ALA A 357 -13.67 27.83 -15.15
CA ALA A 357 -15.07 28.06 -14.81
C ALA A 357 -15.66 29.22 -15.62
N ALA A 358 -14.89 30.28 -15.88
CA ALA A 358 -15.29 31.36 -16.77
C ALA A 358 -15.49 30.91 -18.23
N PHE A 359 -14.57 30.13 -18.78
CA PHE A 359 -14.65 29.63 -20.15
C PHE A 359 -15.80 28.64 -20.33
N ALA A 360 -16.06 27.80 -19.33
CA ALA A 360 -17.16 26.84 -19.32
C ALA A 360 -18.54 27.51 -19.39
N THR A 361 -18.65 28.80 -18.97
CA THR A 361 -19.89 29.56 -19.17
C THR A 361 -20.16 29.93 -20.63
N GLY A 362 -19.21 29.77 -21.55
CA GLY A 362 -19.34 30.24 -22.93
C GLY A 362 -19.21 31.76 -23.09
N LYS A 363 -19.34 32.56 -22.03
CA LYS A 363 -19.26 34.05 -22.09
C LYS A 363 -17.85 34.58 -22.27
N TYR A 364 -16.86 33.86 -21.73
CA TYR A 364 -15.46 34.28 -21.75
C TYR A 364 -14.60 33.35 -22.61
N SER A 365 -13.48 33.88 -23.09
CA SER A 365 -12.44 33.17 -23.83
C SER A 365 -11.07 33.66 -23.39
N PRO A 366 -9.96 32.98 -23.75
CA PRO A 366 -8.62 33.46 -23.45
C PRO A 366 -8.34 34.90 -23.92
N GLU A 367 -9.00 35.34 -25.00
CA GLU A 367 -8.83 36.69 -25.57
C GLU A 367 -9.83 37.72 -25.02
N SER A 368 -10.76 37.32 -24.14
CA SER A 368 -11.68 38.27 -23.49
C SER A 368 -10.91 39.26 -22.64
N THR A 369 -11.30 40.53 -22.70
CA THR A 369 -10.70 41.61 -21.91
C THR A 369 -11.09 41.51 -20.43
N VAL A 370 -10.09 41.69 -19.57
CA VAL A 370 -10.23 41.85 -18.13
C VAL A 370 -9.43 43.06 -17.65
N TYR A 371 -9.87 43.67 -16.55
CA TYR A 371 -9.29 44.90 -16.04
C TYR A 371 -8.48 44.65 -14.77
N ASP A 372 -7.18 44.80 -14.89
CA ASP A 372 -6.24 44.89 -13.76
C ASP A 372 -6.21 46.32 -13.23
N THR A 373 -7.29 46.71 -12.55
CA THR A 373 -7.49 48.05 -11.95
C THR A 373 -7.93 47.92 -10.49
N PRO A 374 -7.65 48.92 -9.62
CA PRO A 374 -8.02 48.88 -8.21
C PRO A 374 -9.49 48.49 -7.99
N VAL A 375 -9.73 47.63 -7.00
CA VAL A 375 -11.07 47.22 -6.59
C VAL A 375 -11.08 46.95 -5.10
N ARG A 376 -12.22 47.18 -4.46
CA ARG A 376 -12.44 46.88 -3.05
C ARG A 376 -13.75 46.12 -2.91
N TYR A 377 -13.73 45.04 -2.14
CA TYR A 377 -14.89 44.22 -1.83
C TYR A 377 -15.20 44.32 -0.35
N ARG A 378 -16.48 44.13 0.01
CA ARG A 378 -16.90 43.98 1.39
C ARG A 378 -16.52 42.58 1.88
N ASP A 379 -15.89 42.50 3.04
CA ASP A 379 -15.43 41.25 3.65
C ASP A 379 -15.67 41.30 5.17
N GLY A 380 -16.86 40.86 5.58
CA GLY A 380 -17.36 41.05 6.94
C GLY A 380 -17.47 42.54 7.31
N SER A 381 -16.86 42.93 8.44
CA SER A 381 -16.77 44.31 8.92
C SER A 381 -15.62 45.11 8.30
N ARG A 382 -14.74 44.47 7.53
CA ARG A 382 -13.60 45.11 6.86
C ARG A 382 -13.80 45.11 5.34
N GLY A 383 -13.00 45.92 4.64
CA GLY A 383 -12.95 45.89 3.19
C GLY A 383 -11.69 45.16 2.72
N TYR A 384 -11.82 44.27 1.75
CA TYR A 384 -10.69 43.57 1.13
C TYR A 384 -10.34 44.22 -0.21
N ALA A 385 -9.07 44.65 -0.35
CA ALA A 385 -8.53 45.19 -1.60
C ALA A 385 -7.41 44.27 -2.08
N PRO A 386 -7.65 43.38 -3.07
CA PRO A 386 -6.62 42.49 -3.58
C PRO A 386 -5.49 43.31 -4.23
N ARG A 387 -4.24 42.84 -4.07
CA ARG A 387 -3.05 43.46 -4.67
C ARG A 387 -2.31 42.49 -5.56
N ASN A 388 -1.70 43.01 -6.61
CA ASN A 388 -0.74 42.25 -7.41
C ASN A 388 0.59 42.12 -6.66
N TYR A 389 1.37 41.12 -7.02
CA TYR A 389 2.64 40.81 -6.37
C TYR A 389 3.64 41.98 -6.45
N ASP A 390 3.66 42.68 -7.58
CA ASP A 390 4.49 43.85 -7.83
C ASP A 390 3.87 45.17 -7.35
N ASN A 391 2.69 45.13 -6.73
CA ASN A 391 1.89 46.29 -6.31
C ASN A 391 1.51 47.28 -7.43
N THR A 392 1.60 46.88 -8.70
CA THR A 392 1.19 47.72 -9.84
C THR A 392 -0.11 47.23 -10.48
N PHE A 393 -0.67 48.03 -11.40
CA PHE A 393 -1.87 47.73 -12.16
C PHE A 393 -1.57 47.80 -13.66
N GLY A 394 -1.92 46.76 -14.40
CA GLY A 394 -1.68 46.65 -15.84
C GLY A 394 -2.81 47.17 -16.74
N GLY A 395 -3.92 47.65 -16.17
CA GLY A 395 -5.05 48.16 -16.95
C GLY A 395 -5.81 47.05 -17.69
N ALA A 396 -6.30 47.34 -18.89
CA ALA A 396 -7.02 46.38 -19.72
C ALA A 396 -6.05 45.38 -20.36
N MET A 397 -6.34 44.09 -20.25
CA MET A 397 -5.56 43.01 -20.86
C MET A 397 -6.43 41.78 -21.16
N SER A 398 -5.95 40.85 -21.99
CA SER A 398 -6.66 39.59 -22.19
C SER A 398 -6.53 38.66 -20.96
N ILE A 399 -7.48 37.73 -20.80
CA ILE A 399 -7.38 36.69 -19.77
C ILE A 399 -6.09 35.87 -19.94
N ARG A 400 -5.68 35.57 -21.18
CA ARG A 400 -4.41 34.91 -21.49
C ARG A 400 -3.21 35.69 -20.94
N ALA A 401 -3.15 37.00 -21.21
CA ALA A 401 -2.08 37.85 -20.69
C ALA A 401 -2.11 37.90 -19.15
N ALA A 402 -3.29 38.06 -18.55
CA ALA A 402 -3.45 38.06 -17.09
C ALA A 402 -2.98 36.76 -16.45
N LEU A 403 -3.23 35.60 -17.08
CA LEU A 403 -2.76 34.29 -16.60
C LEU A 403 -1.24 34.11 -16.82
N GLN A 404 -0.72 34.54 -17.98
CA GLN A 404 0.69 34.46 -18.36
C GLN A 404 1.61 35.13 -17.33
N VAL A 405 1.27 36.37 -16.95
CA VAL A 405 1.98 37.15 -15.92
C VAL A 405 1.36 36.99 -14.52
N SER A 406 0.35 36.13 -14.38
CA SER A 406 -0.27 35.76 -13.10
C SER A 406 -0.78 36.95 -12.28
N ARG A 407 -1.48 37.90 -12.90
CA ARG A 407 -2.13 39.03 -12.19
C ARG A 407 -3.20 38.53 -11.21
N ASN A 408 -3.25 39.13 -10.02
CA ASN A 408 -4.15 38.72 -8.93
C ASN A 408 -5.53 39.35 -9.07
N VAL A 409 -5.58 40.64 -9.36
CA VAL A 409 -6.84 41.40 -9.38
C VAL A 409 -7.82 40.91 -10.47
N PRO A 410 -7.38 40.61 -11.72
CA PRO A 410 -8.24 40.02 -12.73
C PRO A 410 -8.81 38.66 -12.31
N ALA A 411 -8.02 37.83 -11.62
CA ALA A 411 -8.49 36.52 -11.15
C ALA A 411 -9.59 36.65 -10.09
N VAL A 412 -9.44 37.60 -9.15
CA VAL A 412 -10.48 37.88 -8.14
C VAL A 412 -11.76 38.43 -8.79
N LYS A 413 -11.62 39.39 -9.72
CA LYS A 413 -12.76 39.93 -10.49
C LYS A 413 -13.46 38.82 -11.28
N MET A 414 -12.71 37.91 -11.90
CA MET A 414 -13.27 36.80 -12.66
C MET A 414 -14.00 35.79 -11.76
N GLY A 415 -13.40 35.39 -10.64
CA GLY A 415 -14.07 34.49 -9.68
C GLY A 415 -15.39 35.08 -9.16
N ARG A 416 -15.42 36.40 -8.91
CA ARG A 416 -16.64 37.14 -8.56
C ARG A 416 -17.68 37.15 -9.68
N ALA A 417 -17.26 37.38 -10.93
CA ALA A 417 -18.15 37.46 -12.07
C ALA A 417 -18.78 36.10 -12.42
N VAL A 418 -18.01 35.02 -12.30
CA VAL A 418 -18.49 33.65 -12.54
C VAL A 418 -19.34 33.13 -11.39
N GLY A 419 -18.98 33.49 -10.15
CA GLY A 419 -19.53 32.95 -8.92
C GLY A 419 -18.57 31.94 -8.28
N LEU A 420 -18.24 32.14 -7.02
CA LEU A 420 -17.24 31.33 -6.31
C LEU A 420 -17.72 29.89 -6.07
N ASP A 421 -19.03 29.69 -5.87
CA ASP A 421 -19.60 28.35 -5.72
C ASP A 421 -19.42 27.51 -6.99
N LYS A 422 -19.52 28.13 -8.18
CA LYS A 422 -19.25 27.43 -9.45
C LYS A 422 -17.77 27.04 -9.58
N VAL A 423 -16.85 27.87 -9.08
CA VAL A 423 -15.42 27.52 -9.04
C VAL A 423 -15.21 26.32 -8.11
N ILE A 424 -15.87 26.29 -6.96
CA ILE A 424 -15.81 25.15 -6.03
C ILE A 424 -16.42 23.90 -6.68
N GLU A 425 -17.56 24.01 -7.36
CA GLU A 425 -18.20 22.90 -8.08
C GLU A 425 -17.27 22.29 -9.14
N VAL A 426 -16.57 23.12 -9.91
CA VAL A 426 -15.50 22.67 -10.82
C VAL A 426 -14.42 21.91 -10.07
N CYS A 427 -13.93 22.44 -8.94
CA CYS A 427 -12.91 21.77 -8.14
C CYS A 427 -13.39 20.42 -7.58
N ARG A 428 -14.66 20.32 -7.16
CA ARG A 428 -15.26 19.05 -6.72
C ARG A 428 -15.38 18.05 -7.86
N THR A 429 -15.82 18.50 -9.03
CA THR A 429 -15.87 17.70 -10.25
C THR A 429 -14.51 17.14 -10.61
N LEU A 430 -13.44 17.94 -10.43
CA LEU A 430 -12.05 17.54 -10.62
C LEU A 430 -11.47 16.61 -9.54
N GLY A 431 -12.28 16.18 -8.57
CA GLY A 431 -11.86 15.24 -7.53
C GLY A 431 -11.13 15.86 -6.34
N ILE A 432 -11.11 17.20 -6.21
CA ILE A 432 -10.52 17.85 -5.05
C ILE A 432 -11.44 17.67 -3.84
N LYS A 433 -10.93 17.01 -2.78
CA LYS A 433 -11.70 16.65 -1.57
C LYS A 433 -11.44 17.59 -0.40
N SER A 434 -10.33 18.33 -0.43
CA SER A 434 -9.99 19.29 0.62
C SER A 434 -11.10 20.34 0.86
N PRO A 435 -11.34 20.76 2.12
CA PRO A 435 -12.36 21.76 2.45
C PRO A 435 -12.14 23.08 1.70
N MET A 436 -13.22 23.71 1.23
CA MET A 436 -13.18 24.96 0.48
C MET A 436 -14.40 25.81 0.82
N GLU A 437 -14.18 27.09 1.04
CA GLU A 437 -15.21 28.09 1.29
C GLU A 437 -15.20 29.16 0.19
N PRO A 438 -16.37 29.72 -0.18
CA PRO A 438 -16.49 30.72 -1.24
C PRO A 438 -16.07 32.13 -0.76
N VAL A 439 -14.84 32.27 -0.28
CA VAL A 439 -14.26 33.55 0.16
C VAL A 439 -13.66 34.35 -1.00
N ILE A 440 -13.64 35.68 -0.90
CA ILE A 440 -13.19 36.58 -1.98
C ILE A 440 -11.73 36.31 -2.40
N SER A 441 -10.91 35.81 -1.50
CA SER A 441 -9.50 35.44 -1.74
C SER A 441 -9.32 34.05 -2.36
N LEU A 442 -10.39 33.24 -2.50
CA LEU A 442 -10.33 31.90 -3.08
C LEU A 442 -9.67 31.86 -4.48
N PRO A 443 -9.92 32.80 -5.41
CA PRO A 443 -9.25 32.82 -6.71
C PRO A 443 -7.71 32.95 -6.64
N LEU A 444 -7.18 33.37 -5.50
CA LEU A 444 -5.74 33.44 -5.23
C LEU A 444 -5.21 32.21 -4.50
N GLY A 445 -6.05 31.18 -4.35
CA GLY A 445 -5.73 29.90 -3.73
C GLY A 445 -5.63 29.98 -2.21
N ALA A 446 -6.49 30.74 -1.52
CA ALA A 446 -6.52 30.85 -0.05
C ALA A 446 -7.12 29.61 0.67
N ILE A 447 -6.68 28.42 0.27
CA ILE A 447 -7.15 27.11 0.74
C ILE A 447 -5.98 26.13 0.84
N GLY A 448 -6.08 25.07 1.64
CA GLY A 448 -5.05 24.03 1.72
C GLY A 448 -5.35 22.85 0.79
N LEU A 449 -4.52 22.60 -0.22
CA LEU A 449 -4.62 21.46 -1.13
C LEU A 449 -3.35 20.60 -1.07
N SER A 450 -3.47 19.30 -1.36
CA SER A 450 -2.30 18.41 -1.49
C SER A 450 -1.71 18.43 -2.91
N PRO A 451 -0.41 18.13 -3.08
CA PRO A 451 0.18 17.90 -4.40
C PRO A 451 -0.55 16.86 -5.24
N MET A 452 -1.05 15.78 -4.63
CA MET A 452 -1.82 14.75 -5.34
C MET A 452 -3.13 15.30 -5.91
N GLU A 453 -3.89 16.09 -5.14
CA GLU A 453 -5.12 16.74 -5.63
C GLU A 453 -4.83 17.69 -6.79
N MET A 454 -3.74 18.47 -6.71
CA MET A 454 -3.35 19.39 -7.77
C MET A 454 -2.92 18.65 -9.05
N ALA A 455 -2.10 17.59 -8.92
CA ALA A 455 -1.66 16.79 -10.07
C ALA A 455 -2.83 16.08 -10.75
N SER A 456 -3.74 15.50 -9.97
CA SER A 456 -4.96 14.84 -10.46
C SER A 456 -5.89 15.82 -11.19
N ALA A 457 -6.17 16.98 -10.60
CA ALA A 457 -7.03 17.98 -11.22
C ALA A 457 -6.45 18.53 -12.53
N TYR A 458 -5.13 18.75 -12.59
CA TYR A 458 -4.44 19.19 -13.81
C TYR A 458 -4.36 18.10 -14.88
N ALA A 459 -4.35 16.81 -14.49
CA ALA A 459 -4.44 15.70 -15.43
C ALA A 459 -5.74 15.75 -16.24
N THR A 460 -6.85 16.17 -15.64
CA THR A 460 -8.12 16.36 -16.36
C THR A 460 -8.06 17.50 -17.39
N PHE A 461 -7.28 18.57 -17.15
CA PHE A 461 -7.02 19.58 -18.18
C PHE A 461 -6.16 19.02 -19.32
N ALA A 462 -5.15 18.22 -18.98
CA ALA A 462 -4.25 17.59 -19.94
C ALA A 462 -4.98 16.61 -20.88
N SER A 463 -6.01 15.93 -20.37
CA SER A 463 -6.87 15.00 -21.11
C SER A 463 -8.06 15.69 -21.80
N THR A 464 -8.10 17.02 -21.84
CA THR A 464 -9.22 17.79 -22.46
C THR A 464 -10.59 17.51 -21.82
N GLY A 465 -10.60 17.21 -20.52
CA GLY A 465 -11.82 17.09 -19.73
C GLY A 465 -12.21 15.68 -19.32
N TRP A 466 -11.45 14.66 -19.72
CA TRP A 466 -11.68 13.28 -19.31
C TRP A 466 -11.07 12.98 -17.95
N GLN A 467 -11.81 12.33 -17.07
CA GLN A 467 -11.38 12.02 -15.71
C GLN A 467 -11.75 10.59 -15.33
N SER A 468 -10.81 9.90 -14.67
CA SER A 468 -11.09 8.70 -13.86
C SER A 468 -10.74 8.96 -12.39
N ASP A 469 -11.15 8.06 -11.50
CA ASP A 469 -10.72 8.13 -10.10
C ASP A 469 -9.21 7.96 -9.98
N THR A 470 -8.56 8.87 -9.26
CA THR A 470 -7.12 8.78 -8.99
C THR A 470 -6.85 7.71 -7.94
N THR A 471 -6.03 6.71 -8.28
CA THR A 471 -5.70 5.59 -7.39
C THR A 471 -4.26 5.10 -7.59
N PHE A 472 -3.74 4.45 -6.55
CA PHE A 472 -2.47 3.70 -6.57
C PHE A 472 -2.65 2.22 -6.91
N ILE A 473 -3.90 1.74 -6.98
CA ILE A 473 -4.22 0.33 -7.08
C ILE A 473 -4.88 0.09 -8.43
N VAL A 474 -4.37 -0.85 -9.22
CA VAL A 474 -5.01 -1.35 -10.44
C VAL A 474 -6.07 -2.38 -10.07
N GLN A 475 -5.70 -3.38 -9.29
CA GLN A 475 -6.57 -4.50 -8.95
C GLN A 475 -6.18 -5.10 -7.60
N VAL A 476 -7.15 -5.67 -6.90
CA VAL A 476 -6.94 -6.51 -5.71
C VAL A 476 -7.66 -7.83 -5.94
N THR A 477 -6.98 -8.94 -5.72
CA THR A 477 -7.60 -10.27 -5.63
C THR A 477 -7.42 -10.85 -4.23
N ASP A 478 -8.22 -11.86 -3.88
CA ASP A 478 -7.91 -12.75 -2.75
C ASP A 478 -6.83 -13.77 -3.14
N SER A 479 -6.47 -14.67 -2.22
CA SER A 479 -5.49 -15.74 -2.44
C SER A 479 -5.96 -16.83 -3.40
N SER A 480 -7.27 -16.92 -3.67
CA SER A 480 -7.86 -17.85 -4.63
C SER A 480 -7.98 -17.27 -6.04
N GLY A 481 -7.63 -15.99 -6.22
CA GLY A 481 -7.70 -15.28 -7.50
C GLY A 481 -9.04 -14.58 -7.76
N ASN A 482 -9.97 -14.56 -6.80
CA ASN A 482 -11.22 -13.80 -6.96
C ASN A 482 -10.94 -12.31 -6.86
N VAL A 483 -11.49 -11.53 -7.79
CA VAL A 483 -11.30 -10.07 -7.83
C VAL A 483 -12.12 -9.40 -6.73
N LEU A 484 -11.44 -8.71 -5.81
CA LEU A 484 -12.02 -7.92 -4.73
C LEU A 484 -12.18 -6.44 -5.09
N LEU A 485 -11.27 -5.93 -5.93
CA LEU A 485 -11.29 -4.55 -6.44
C LEU A 485 -10.74 -4.53 -7.85
N ASP A 486 -11.42 -3.83 -8.75
CA ASP A 486 -10.96 -3.56 -10.10
C ASP A 486 -11.09 -2.06 -10.39
N ASN A 487 -9.96 -1.38 -10.45
CA ASN A 487 -9.85 0.04 -10.78
C ASN A 487 -9.41 0.25 -12.24
N THR A 488 -9.71 -0.68 -13.14
CA THR A 488 -9.56 -0.45 -14.58
C THR A 488 -10.16 0.92 -14.94
N PRO A 489 -9.40 1.82 -15.61
CA PRO A 489 -9.84 3.19 -15.83
C PRO A 489 -11.16 3.26 -16.59
N LYS A 490 -12.10 4.04 -16.06
CA LYS A 490 -13.42 4.31 -16.67
C LYS A 490 -13.56 5.81 -16.89
N PRO A 491 -12.84 6.39 -17.86
CA PRO A 491 -12.79 7.82 -18.05
C PRO A 491 -14.18 8.37 -18.41
N LYS A 492 -14.57 9.45 -17.73
CA LYS A 492 -15.81 10.19 -17.99
C LYS A 492 -15.45 11.58 -18.45
N LEU A 493 -16.18 12.10 -19.42
CA LEU A 493 -16.08 13.50 -19.81
C LEU A 493 -16.79 14.35 -18.75
N VAL A 494 -16.01 15.06 -17.93
CA VAL A 494 -16.53 15.84 -16.80
C VAL A 494 -16.36 17.36 -16.99
N LEU A 495 -15.49 17.78 -17.90
CA LEU A 495 -15.30 19.17 -18.28
C LEU A 495 -15.76 19.42 -19.72
N ASP A 496 -16.14 20.66 -20.00
CA ASP A 496 -16.36 21.10 -21.37
C ASP A 496 -15.03 21.07 -22.17
N PRO A 497 -14.94 20.33 -23.29
CA PRO A 497 -13.71 20.19 -24.05
C PRO A 497 -13.16 21.51 -24.60
N TRP A 498 -14.02 22.44 -25.02
CA TRP A 498 -13.59 23.74 -25.54
C TRP A 498 -12.97 24.59 -24.43
N ALA A 499 -13.60 24.64 -23.26
CA ALA A 499 -13.07 25.34 -22.09
C ALA A 499 -11.77 24.71 -21.58
N ALA A 500 -11.68 23.38 -21.53
CA ALA A 500 -10.48 22.64 -21.13
C ALA A 500 -9.30 22.91 -22.10
N ALA A 501 -9.54 22.82 -23.41
CA ALA A 501 -8.53 23.15 -24.42
C ALA A 501 -8.12 24.64 -24.37
N SER A 502 -9.07 25.54 -24.09
CA SER A 502 -8.82 26.98 -23.97
C SER A 502 -7.96 27.32 -22.76
N ILE A 503 -8.22 26.75 -21.58
CA ILE A 503 -7.39 26.96 -20.40
C ILE A 503 -6.01 26.32 -20.57
N THR A 504 -5.92 25.14 -21.20
CA THR A 504 -4.65 24.52 -21.55
C THR A 504 -3.82 25.42 -22.48
N SER A 505 -4.43 25.95 -23.54
CA SER A 505 -3.76 26.93 -24.43
C SER A 505 -3.28 28.17 -23.68
N ALA A 506 -4.09 28.72 -22.77
CA ALA A 506 -3.68 29.87 -21.95
C ALA A 506 -2.54 29.51 -20.99
N MET A 507 -2.50 28.29 -20.45
CA MET A 507 -1.39 27.81 -19.61
C MET A 507 -0.12 27.50 -20.41
N GLN A 508 -0.21 27.21 -21.72
CA GLN A 508 0.99 27.11 -22.56
C GLN A 508 1.75 28.43 -22.63
N SER A 509 1.06 29.59 -22.64
CA SER A 509 1.74 30.90 -22.64
C SER A 509 2.48 31.19 -21.33
N VAL A 510 2.04 30.60 -20.21
CA VAL A 510 2.76 30.69 -18.92
C VAL A 510 4.15 30.07 -19.03
N ILE A 511 4.30 28.94 -19.72
CA ILE A 511 5.57 28.26 -19.94
C ILE A 511 6.37 28.89 -21.07
N ASN A 512 5.74 29.33 -22.16
CA ASN A 512 6.48 29.83 -23.32
C ASN A 512 7.04 31.25 -23.11
N SER A 513 6.30 32.12 -22.40
CA SER A 513 6.64 33.55 -22.31
C SER A 513 6.20 34.20 -21.00
N GLY A 514 5.83 33.41 -19.98
CA GLY A 514 5.28 33.90 -18.73
C GLY A 514 6.09 33.52 -17.50
N THR A 515 5.40 33.52 -16.35
CA THR A 515 5.99 33.21 -15.04
C THR A 515 6.62 31.81 -14.94
N GLY A 516 6.25 30.89 -15.83
CA GLY A 516 6.75 29.51 -15.88
C GLY A 516 7.84 29.25 -16.91
N LYS A 517 8.49 30.29 -17.47
CA LYS A 517 9.50 30.14 -18.55
C LYS A 517 10.57 29.08 -18.28
N LEU A 518 11.02 28.97 -17.04
CA LEU A 518 12.03 27.98 -16.63
C LEU A 518 11.50 26.53 -16.55
N ALA A 519 10.21 26.30 -16.84
CA ALA A 519 9.62 24.97 -17.01
C ALA A 519 9.70 24.43 -18.45
N GLN A 520 10.23 25.19 -19.41
CA GLN A 520 10.21 24.77 -20.82
C GLN A 520 11.08 23.52 -21.06
N ILE A 521 10.47 22.47 -21.63
CA ILE A 521 11.08 21.14 -21.85
C ILE A 521 11.28 20.80 -23.33
N GLY A 522 11.08 21.74 -24.25
CA GLY A 522 11.27 21.50 -25.70
C GLY A 522 10.15 20.68 -26.37
N ARG A 523 9.02 20.48 -25.68
CA ARG A 523 7.80 19.82 -26.21
C ARG A 523 6.55 20.57 -25.72
N PRO A 524 5.37 20.36 -26.33
CA PRO A 524 4.13 20.97 -25.87
C PRO A 524 3.88 20.66 -24.38
N ALA A 525 3.88 21.71 -23.57
CA ALA A 525 3.63 21.64 -22.14
C ALA A 525 2.78 22.84 -21.71
N ALA A 526 1.96 22.63 -20.69
CA ALA A 526 1.16 23.67 -20.06
C ALA A 526 1.33 23.58 -18.54
N GLY A 527 1.23 24.70 -17.84
CA GLY A 527 1.34 24.69 -16.39
C GLY A 527 1.19 26.05 -15.75
N LYS A 528 1.29 26.05 -14.42
CA LYS A 528 1.10 27.25 -13.62
C LYS A 528 2.02 27.27 -12.40
N THR A 529 2.63 28.42 -12.19
CA THR A 529 3.34 28.77 -10.96
C THR A 529 2.37 29.11 -9.83
N GLY A 530 2.71 28.65 -8.61
CA GLY A 530 2.05 29.06 -7.38
C GLY A 530 3.05 29.66 -6.41
N THR A 531 2.74 30.85 -5.90
CA THR A 531 3.50 31.49 -4.82
C THR A 531 2.48 32.09 -3.86
N THR A 532 2.63 31.79 -2.57
CA THR A 532 1.84 32.43 -1.50
C THR A 532 2.39 33.83 -1.19
N SER A 533 1.52 34.77 -0.81
CA SER A 533 1.97 36.14 -0.45
C SER A 533 2.88 36.17 0.78
N SER A 534 2.85 35.13 1.62
CA SER A 534 3.72 34.96 2.78
C SER A 534 5.01 34.20 2.45
N GLU A 535 5.21 33.79 1.18
CA GLU A 535 6.35 33.01 0.69
C GLU A 535 6.63 31.73 1.53
N LYS A 536 5.56 31.13 2.05
CA LYS A 536 5.59 29.89 2.84
C LYS A 536 5.56 28.66 1.94
N ASP A 537 4.73 28.73 0.91
CA ASP A 537 4.56 27.65 -0.07
C ASP A 537 4.84 28.15 -1.48
N VAL A 538 5.56 27.31 -2.22
CA VAL A 538 5.94 27.51 -3.59
C VAL A 538 5.63 26.26 -4.42
N TRP A 539 4.99 26.47 -5.56
CA TRP A 539 4.47 25.41 -6.40
C TRP A 539 4.82 25.60 -7.87
N PHE A 540 4.92 24.47 -8.55
CA PHE A 540 4.70 24.42 -9.98
C PHE A 540 3.86 23.19 -10.30
N VAL A 541 2.74 23.39 -10.96
CA VAL A 541 1.87 22.30 -11.42
C VAL A 541 1.78 22.41 -12.93
N GLY A 542 2.20 21.37 -13.63
CA GLY A 542 2.28 21.38 -15.08
C GLY A 542 2.16 19.98 -15.66
N PHE A 543 1.86 19.92 -16.95
CA PHE A 543 1.59 18.68 -17.63
C PHE A 543 2.00 18.71 -19.11
N VAL A 544 2.20 17.51 -19.62
CA VAL A 544 2.14 17.13 -21.04
C VAL A 544 0.96 16.17 -21.22
N PRO A 545 0.52 15.83 -22.44
CA PRO A 545 -0.60 14.89 -22.64
C PRO A 545 -0.44 13.56 -21.90
N GLN A 546 0.80 13.10 -21.71
CA GLN A 546 1.11 11.82 -21.06
C GLN A 546 1.32 11.87 -19.55
N LEU A 547 1.57 13.04 -18.95
CA LEU A 547 1.91 13.13 -17.53
C LEU A 547 1.60 14.51 -16.95
N SER A 548 0.87 14.53 -15.83
CA SER A 548 0.63 15.70 -14.98
C SER A 548 1.45 15.59 -13.71
N VAL A 549 2.18 16.64 -13.34
CA VAL A 549 3.07 16.66 -12.18
C VAL A 549 2.89 17.93 -11.36
N ALA A 550 2.73 17.75 -10.05
CA ALA A 550 2.76 18.82 -9.07
C ALA A 550 4.07 18.75 -8.25
N ILE A 551 4.78 19.87 -8.18
CA ILE A 551 5.92 20.10 -7.30
C ILE A 551 5.52 21.10 -6.23
N TRP A 552 5.77 20.77 -4.97
CA TRP A 552 5.61 21.68 -3.83
C TRP A 552 6.91 21.80 -3.05
N ILE A 553 7.25 23.03 -2.66
CA ILE A 553 8.34 23.37 -1.76
C ILE A 553 7.74 24.19 -0.60
N GLY A 554 8.05 23.81 0.63
CA GLY A 554 7.56 24.51 1.81
C GLY A 554 8.33 24.11 3.06
N ARG A 555 7.80 24.47 4.23
CA ARG A 555 8.32 24.03 5.54
C ARG A 555 7.21 23.46 6.39
N ASP A 556 7.50 22.40 7.13
CA ASP A 556 6.50 21.78 8.00
C ASP A 556 5.96 22.74 9.07
N ASP A 557 6.85 23.56 9.63
CA ASP A 557 6.54 24.60 10.62
C ASP A 557 5.78 25.83 10.08
N ASN A 558 5.41 25.84 8.79
CA ASN A 558 4.71 26.94 8.13
C ASN A 558 5.42 28.30 8.22
N ARG A 559 6.75 28.31 8.47
CA ARG A 559 7.55 29.53 8.40
C ARG A 559 7.82 29.91 6.93
N ARG A 560 8.15 31.17 6.72
CA ARG A 560 8.56 31.71 5.42
C ARG A 560 9.83 30.99 4.94
N LEU A 561 9.92 30.72 3.63
CA LEU A 561 11.07 30.06 3.02
C LEU A 561 12.30 30.95 3.02
N ALA A 562 12.23 32.03 2.24
CA ALA A 562 13.14 33.17 2.22
C ALA A 562 12.53 34.25 1.32
N SER A 563 13.09 35.46 1.35
CA SER A 563 12.67 36.54 0.47
C SER A 563 12.96 36.22 -1.00
N GLY A 564 11.98 36.40 -1.89
CA GLY A 564 12.15 36.21 -3.33
C GLY A 564 12.06 34.74 -3.81
N VAL A 565 11.66 33.82 -2.93
CA VAL A 565 11.45 32.41 -3.30
C VAL A 565 10.12 32.26 -4.00
N THR A 566 10.16 32.05 -5.32
CA THR A 566 8.98 32.00 -6.20
C THR A 566 8.84 30.69 -6.96
N GLY A 567 7.61 30.34 -7.34
CA GLY A 567 7.30 29.15 -8.14
C GLY A 567 8.07 29.07 -9.46
N GLY A 568 8.23 30.21 -10.13
CA GLY A 568 8.96 30.29 -11.40
C GLY A 568 10.45 30.00 -11.29
N HIS A 569 11.10 30.38 -10.18
CA HIS A 569 12.56 30.26 -10.04
C HIS A 569 13.02 29.02 -9.27
N TYR A 570 12.15 28.43 -8.44
CA TYR A 570 12.51 27.28 -7.59
C TYR A 570 11.76 26.00 -7.98
N ALA A 571 10.43 26.05 -8.12
CA ALA A 571 9.65 24.85 -8.44
C ALA A 571 9.64 24.52 -9.95
N ALA A 572 9.57 25.52 -10.83
CA ALA A 572 9.51 25.31 -12.28
C ALA A 572 10.76 24.60 -12.85
N PRO A 573 12.01 24.95 -12.45
CA PRO A 573 13.20 24.21 -12.90
C PRO A 573 13.24 22.76 -12.38
N ILE A 574 12.75 22.51 -11.16
CA ILE A 574 12.65 21.16 -10.60
C ILE A 574 11.64 20.33 -11.42
N TRP A 575 10.48 20.90 -11.72
CA TRP A 575 9.50 20.27 -12.61
C TRP A 575 10.11 19.98 -13.99
N ARG A 576 10.80 20.95 -14.61
CA ARG A 576 11.48 20.78 -15.90
C ARG A 576 12.43 19.59 -15.88
N ASN A 577 13.33 19.53 -14.91
CA ASN A 577 14.36 18.51 -14.82
C ASN A 577 13.76 17.12 -14.56
N PHE A 578 12.70 17.05 -13.75
CA PHE A 578 11.95 15.80 -13.55
C PHE A 578 11.30 15.35 -14.87
N MET A 579 10.59 16.25 -15.55
CA MET A 579 9.89 15.93 -16.79
C MET A 579 10.84 15.53 -17.93
N LEU A 580 12.02 16.13 -18.03
CA LEU A 580 13.05 15.72 -18.99
C LEU A 580 13.51 14.27 -18.74
N LYS A 581 13.62 13.85 -17.47
CA LYS A 581 13.95 12.46 -17.12
C LYS A 581 12.76 11.53 -17.35
N ALA A 582 11.58 11.93 -16.92
CA ALA A 582 10.37 11.12 -16.99
C ALA A 582 9.90 10.87 -18.43
N MET A 583 10.08 11.86 -19.32
CA MET A 583 9.68 11.79 -20.72
C MET A 583 10.81 11.35 -21.66
N ASN A 584 11.95 10.92 -21.11
CA ASN A 584 13.04 10.39 -21.94
C ASN A 584 12.56 9.13 -22.68
N GLY A 585 12.73 9.10 -24.01
CA GLY A 585 12.25 8.01 -24.86
C GLY A 585 10.72 7.97 -25.08
N VAL A 586 9.95 8.92 -24.51
CA VAL A 586 8.50 9.01 -24.72
C VAL A 586 8.20 9.95 -25.89
N SER A 587 7.44 9.47 -26.87
CA SER A 587 7.05 10.24 -28.07
C SER A 587 6.40 11.58 -27.71
N VAL A 588 6.56 12.58 -28.58
CA VAL A 588 5.94 13.90 -28.39
C VAL A 588 4.48 13.83 -28.81
N GLU A 589 3.59 14.27 -27.92
CA GLU A 589 2.15 14.41 -28.20
C GLU A 589 1.74 15.88 -28.08
N TYR A 590 0.66 16.24 -28.76
CA TYR A 590 0.16 17.61 -28.84
C TYR A 590 -1.24 17.71 -28.22
N PHE A 591 -1.52 18.84 -27.56
CA PHE A 591 -2.85 19.12 -27.07
C PHE A 591 -3.81 19.41 -28.23
N PRO A 592 -5.06 18.93 -28.18
CA PRO A 592 -6.10 19.36 -29.11
C PRO A 592 -6.30 20.88 -29.08
N SER A 593 -6.38 21.51 -30.25
CA SER A 593 -6.76 22.93 -30.35
C SER A 593 -8.20 23.15 -29.89
N ALA A 594 -8.46 24.26 -29.19
CA ALA A 594 -9.81 24.65 -28.81
C ALA A 594 -10.75 24.80 -30.02
N SER A 595 -10.23 25.14 -31.20
CA SER A 595 -11.01 25.24 -32.44
C SER A 595 -11.63 23.91 -32.90
N LYS A 596 -11.17 22.77 -32.36
CA LYS A 596 -11.76 21.44 -32.65
C LYS A 596 -13.06 21.18 -31.89
N PHE A 597 -13.41 22.04 -30.93
CA PHE A 597 -14.57 21.85 -30.07
C PHE A 597 -15.54 23.01 -30.20
N LYS A 598 -16.82 22.72 -30.00
CA LYS A 598 -17.87 23.74 -30.00
C LYS A 598 -17.81 24.52 -28.69
N ARG A 599 -17.69 25.85 -28.78
CA ARG A 599 -17.79 26.73 -27.61
C ARG A 599 -19.18 26.59 -26.95
N PRO A 600 -19.26 26.51 -25.61
CA PRO A 600 -20.54 26.51 -24.89
C PRO A 600 -21.39 27.74 -25.23
N ARG A 601 -22.71 27.58 -25.17
CA ARG A 601 -23.63 28.71 -25.31
C ARG A 601 -23.69 29.49 -23.98
N PRO A 602 -23.67 30.84 -24.03
CA PRO A 602 -23.63 31.69 -22.85
C PRO A 602 -24.88 31.69 -21.97
#